data_AF-A0AAN7MPQ5-F1
#
_entry.id   AF-A0AAN7MPQ5-F1
#
_cell.length_a   1.000
_cell.length_b   1.000
_cell.length_c   1.000
_cell.angle_alpha   90.00
_cell.angle_beta   90.00
_cell.angle_gamma   90.00
#
_symmetry.space_group_name_H-M   'P 1'
#
loop_
_entity.id
_entity.type
_entity.pdbx_description
1 polymer ?
#
loop_
_entity_poly.entity_id
_entity_poly.type
_entity_poly.pdbx_seq_one_letter_code
_entity_poly.pdbx_strand_id
1 'polypeptide(L)'
;MSYEERLRTLGLSSLERRRLRGDFIALYSFLRRGSGEGGADLFSLIRWKYMIVDEGHRMKNHHCKLTQVLNTHYVAPRRILLTGTPLQNKLPELWALLNFLLPTIFKSCSTFEQWFNAPFAMTGERVLQHFA
;
A
#
# COMPACT_ATOMS: atom_id res chain seq x y z
N MET A 1 -26.36 -0.06 -13.21
CA MET A 1 -25.20 0.11 -14.10
C MET A 1 -24.20 -1.00 -13.85
N SER A 2 -23.99 -1.86 -14.84
CA SER A 2 -23.04 -2.98 -14.80
C SER A 2 -21.59 -2.49 -14.79
N TYR A 3 -20.65 -3.36 -14.43
CA TYR A 3 -19.21 -3.05 -14.47
C TYR A 3 -18.75 -2.65 -15.89
N GLU A 4 -19.26 -3.35 -16.91
CA GLU A 4 -18.98 -3.08 -18.32
C GLU A 4 -19.47 -1.70 -18.74
N GLU A 5 -20.69 -1.34 -18.35
CA GLU A 5 -21.24 -0.01 -18.61
C GLU A 5 -20.37 1.07 -17.98
N ARG A 6 -19.89 0.87 -16.74
CA ARG A 6 -18.97 1.81 -16.08
C ARG A 6 -17.65 1.93 -16.83
N LEU A 7 -17.02 0.84 -17.26
CA LEU A 7 -15.76 0.92 -18.01
C LEU A 7 -15.91 1.70 -19.33
N ARG A 8 -17.05 1.56 -19.99
CA ARG A 8 -17.36 2.26 -21.24
C ARG A 8 -17.59 3.75 -21.05
N THR A 9 -18.31 4.18 -20.00
CA THR A 9 -18.47 5.61 -19.70
C THR A 9 -17.14 6.31 -19.39
N LEU A 10 -16.11 5.53 -19.04
CA LEU A 10 -14.83 6.03 -18.54
C LEU A 10 -13.71 6.04 -19.59
N GLY A 11 -14.01 5.71 -20.85
CA GLY A 11 -13.00 5.66 -21.92
C GLY A 11 -11.95 4.56 -21.72
N LEU A 12 -12.23 3.60 -20.83
CA LEU A 12 -11.34 2.49 -20.48
C LEU A 12 -11.64 1.23 -21.30
N SER A 13 -12.25 1.37 -22.49
CA SER A 13 -12.56 0.26 -23.40
C SER A 13 -11.32 -0.49 -23.89
N SER A 14 -10.13 0.11 -23.82
CA SER A 14 -8.86 -0.60 -24.05
C SER A 14 -8.51 -1.61 -22.96
N LEU A 15 -9.04 -1.44 -21.74
CA LEU A 15 -8.98 -2.43 -20.67
C LEU A 15 -9.98 -3.57 -20.90
N GLU A 16 -11.07 -3.36 -21.66
CA GLU A 16 -12.07 -4.38 -22.05
C GLU A 16 -11.43 -5.54 -22.84
N ARG A 17 -10.46 -5.22 -23.71
CA ARG A 17 -9.69 -6.23 -24.49
C ARG A 17 -8.65 -6.97 -23.67
N ARG A 18 -8.19 -6.40 -22.55
CA ARG A 18 -7.48 -7.15 -21.52
C ARG A 18 -8.54 -7.81 -20.68
N ARG A 19 -8.96 -9.02 -21.07
CA ARG A 19 -9.87 -9.88 -20.31
C ARG A 19 -9.27 -10.22 -18.93
N LEU A 20 -9.20 -9.23 -18.05
CA LEU A 20 -8.89 -9.35 -16.64
C LEU A 20 -10.16 -9.88 -16.02
N ARG A 21 -10.29 -11.21 -16.02
CA ARG A 21 -11.12 -11.88 -15.01
C ARG A 21 -10.78 -11.20 -13.69
N GLY A 22 -11.79 -10.55 -13.12
CA GLY A 22 -11.62 -9.47 -12.17
C GLY A 22 -10.68 -9.82 -11.02
N ASP A 23 -10.05 -8.78 -10.48
CA ASP A 23 -9.55 -8.66 -9.09
C ASP A 23 -8.15 -8.03 -8.99
N PHE A 24 -7.45 -7.76 -10.10
CA PHE A 24 -6.05 -7.27 -10.05
C PHE A 24 -5.88 -5.90 -10.71
N ILE A 25 -5.48 -4.89 -9.93
CA ILE A 25 -4.87 -3.67 -10.45
C ILE A 25 -3.45 -3.52 -9.91
N ALA A 26 -2.50 -3.36 -10.83
CA ALA A 26 -1.17 -2.83 -10.58
C ALA A 26 -1.24 -1.29 -10.65
N LEU A 27 -1.38 -0.66 -9.48
CA LEU A 27 -1.85 0.73 -9.38
C LEU A 27 -0.69 1.76 -9.45
N TYR A 28 0.55 1.32 -9.24
CA TYR A 28 1.72 2.20 -9.10
C TYR A 28 1.96 3.09 -10.33
N SER A 29 2.05 2.47 -11.51
CA SER A 29 2.40 3.18 -12.76
C SER A 29 1.28 4.10 -13.25
N PHE A 30 0.02 3.74 -12.96
CA PHE A 30 -1.15 4.48 -13.38
C PHE A 30 -1.39 5.71 -12.51
N LEU A 31 -1.30 5.60 -11.18
CA LEU A 31 -1.47 6.75 -10.28
C LEU A 31 -0.35 7.78 -10.39
N ARG A 32 0.89 7.34 -10.63
CA ARG A 32 2.02 8.26 -10.81
C ARG A 32 1.92 9.08 -12.11
N ARG A 33 1.16 8.61 -13.09
CA ARG A 33 0.91 9.29 -14.38
C ARG A 33 -0.44 10.02 -14.42
N GLY A 34 -1.42 9.57 -13.64
CA GLY A 34 -2.78 10.10 -13.58
C GLY A 34 -3.01 11.15 -12.49
N SER A 35 -1.96 11.78 -11.97
CA SER A 35 -2.05 12.92 -11.03
C SER A 35 -2.44 14.24 -11.72
N GLY A 36 -3.08 14.17 -12.88
CA GLY A 36 -3.91 15.25 -13.41
C GLY A 36 -5.34 15.03 -12.90
N GLU A 37 -5.97 16.09 -12.42
CA GLU A 37 -7.14 16.20 -11.52
C GLU A 37 -8.42 15.36 -11.79
N GLY A 38 -8.44 14.37 -12.69
CA GLY A 38 -9.62 13.52 -12.93
C GLY A 38 -9.40 12.01 -12.82
N GLY A 39 -8.15 11.53 -12.83
CA GLY A 39 -7.88 10.09 -12.91
C GLY A 39 -8.01 9.34 -11.58
N ALA A 40 -7.47 9.91 -10.50
CA ALA A 40 -7.45 9.25 -9.18
C ALA A 40 -8.84 9.16 -8.51
N ASP A 41 -9.69 10.16 -8.74
CA ASP A 41 -11.05 10.21 -8.16
C ASP A 41 -12.02 9.22 -8.80
N LEU A 42 -11.66 8.69 -9.97
CA LEU A 42 -12.51 7.73 -10.64
C LEU A 42 -12.35 6.32 -10.10
N PHE A 43 -11.10 5.89 -9.88
CA PHE A 43 -10.81 4.54 -9.36
C PHE A 43 -11.10 4.42 -7.86
N SER A 44 -11.25 5.55 -7.14
CA SER A 44 -11.71 5.58 -5.75
C SER A 44 -13.17 5.13 -5.60
N LEU A 45 -14.01 5.32 -6.63
CA LEU A 45 -15.41 4.87 -6.66
C LEU A 45 -15.55 3.34 -6.72
N ILE A 46 -14.48 2.63 -7.07
CA ILE A 46 -14.48 1.18 -7.18
C ILE A 46 -14.03 0.58 -5.86
N ARG A 47 -14.82 -0.37 -5.34
CA ARG A 47 -14.44 -1.18 -4.18
C ARG A 47 -13.64 -2.39 -4.63
N TRP A 48 -12.32 -2.32 -4.51
CA TRP A 48 -11.40 -3.36 -4.96
C TRP A 48 -11.44 -4.58 -4.04
N LYS A 49 -11.30 -5.79 -4.60
CA LYS A 49 -11.13 -7.00 -3.80
C LYS A 49 -9.69 -7.21 -3.34
N TYR A 50 -8.73 -6.87 -4.20
CA TYR A 50 -7.30 -6.94 -3.95
C TYR A 50 -6.59 -5.67 -4.43
N MET A 51 -5.50 -5.32 -3.75
CA MET A 51 -4.55 -4.29 -4.16
C MET A 51 -3.14 -4.89 -4.07
N ILE A 52 -2.41 -4.88 -5.18
CA ILE A 52 -1.03 -5.38 -5.22
C ILE A 52 -0.11 -4.24 -5.61
N VAL A 53 0.91 -4.03 -4.79
CA VAL A 53 2.00 -3.11 -5.08
C VAL A 53 3.25 -3.92 -5.34
N ASP A 54 3.75 -3.81 -6.57
CA ASP A 54 5.07 -4.31 -6.94
C ASP A 54 6.15 -3.26 -6.62
N GLU A 55 7.39 -3.71 -6.45
CA GLU A 55 8.51 -2.90 -6.00
C GLU A 55 8.24 -2.17 -4.66
N GLY A 56 7.66 -2.90 -3.71
CA GLY A 56 7.25 -2.41 -2.39
C GLY A 56 8.36 -1.76 -1.57
N HIS A 57 9.63 -1.96 -1.95
CA HIS A 57 10.76 -1.20 -1.43
C HIS A 57 10.58 0.32 -1.54
N ARG A 58 9.82 0.78 -2.55
CA ARG A 58 9.47 2.20 -2.74
C ARG A 58 8.54 2.76 -1.65
N MET A 59 7.91 1.89 -0.86
CA MET A 59 6.99 2.26 0.22
C MET A 59 7.64 2.25 1.61
N LYS A 60 8.96 2.00 1.71
CA LYS A 60 9.69 1.97 2.98
C LYS A 60 9.73 3.33 3.70
N ASN A 61 9.49 4.44 2.99
CA ASN A 61 9.37 5.74 3.64
C ASN A 61 8.01 5.86 4.35
N HIS A 62 8.00 6.04 5.67
CA HIS A 62 6.79 6.22 6.47
C HIS A 62 5.99 7.49 6.11
N HIS A 63 6.61 8.46 5.43
CA HIS A 63 5.96 9.63 4.81
C HIS A 63 5.68 9.44 3.31
N CYS A 64 5.62 8.20 2.82
CA CYS A 64 5.37 7.94 1.40
C CYS A 64 3.96 8.43 1.02
N LYS A 65 3.92 9.47 0.16
CA LYS A 65 2.68 10.04 -0.39
C LYS A 65 1.80 8.98 -1.05
N LEU A 66 2.41 7.96 -1.68
CA LEU A 66 1.66 6.86 -2.28
C LEU A 66 0.87 6.08 -1.23
N THR A 67 1.49 5.71 -0.10
CA THR A 67 0.80 5.00 0.98
C THR A 67 -0.38 5.80 1.50
N GLN A 68 -0.22 7.11 1.67
CA GLN A 68 -1.29 8.02 2.09
C GLN A 68 -2.44 8.03 1.08
N VAL A 69 -2.14 8.20 -0.21
CA VAL A 69 -3.16 8.19 -1.26
C VAL A 69 -3.89 6.84 -1.31
N LEU A 70 -3.16 5.72 -1.26
CA LEU A 70 -3.73 4.37 -1.29
C LEU A 70 -4.61 4.09 -0.06
N ASN A 71 -4.21 4.57 1.12
CA ASN A 71 -4.97 4.39 2.35
C ASN A 71 -6.24 5.26 2.39
N THR A 72 -6.18 6.48 1.86
CA THR A 72 -7.28 7.45 1.95
C THR A 72 -8.29 7.30 0.82
N HIS A 73 -7.84 7.07 -0.42
CA HIS A 73 -8.71 7.11 -1.59
C HIS A 73 -9.17 5.73 -2.08
N TYR A 74 -8.53 4.63 -1.65
CA TYR A 74 -8.79 3.31 -2.23
C TYR A 74 -9.17 2.27 -1.18
N VAL A 75 -10.33 1.65 -1.38
CA VAL A 75 -10.82 0.57 -0.52
C VAL A 75 -10.45 -0.78 -1.13
N ALA A 76 -9.56 -1.51 -0.46
CA ALA A 76 -9.15 -2.87 -0.81
C ALA A 76 -8.91 -3.70 0.47
N PRO A 77 -9.76 -4.70 0.78
CA PRO A 77 -9.62 -5.52 1.99
C PRO A 77 -8.39 -6.43 1.98
N ARG A 78 -7.93 -6.85 0.80
CA ARG A 78 -6.76 -7.71 0.65
C ARG A 78 -5.65 -6.93 -0.01
N ARG A 79 -4.53 -6.78 0.68
CA ARG A 79 -3.39 -6.01 0.22
C ARG A 79 -2.16 -6.89 0.19
N ILE A 80 -1.42 -6.82 -0.90
CA ILE A 80 -0.21 -7.61 -1.13
C ILE A 80 0.88 -6.63 -1.54
N LEU A 81 2.05 -6.82 -0.96
CA LEU A 81 3.25 -6.06 -1.27
C LEU A 81 4.32 -7.03 -1.76
N LEU A 82 4.81 -6.83 -2.98
CA LEU A 82 5.86 -7.63 -3.59
C LEU A 82 7.14 -6.79 -3.62
N THR A 83 8.26 -7.35 -3.18
CA THR A 83 9.57 -6.69 -3.22
C THR A 83 10.66 -7.72 -3.45
N GLY A 84 11.57 -7.45 -4.38
CA GLY A 84 12.78 -8.24 -4.56
C GLY A 84 13.91 -7.84 -3.61
N THR A 85 13.77 -6.73 -2.88
CA THR A 85 14.81 -6.25 -1.94
C THR A 85 14.51 -6.68 -0.51
N PRO A 86 15.54 -7.11 0.26
CA PRO A 86 15.37 -7.41 1.67
C PRO A 86 14.96 -6.16 2.46
N LEU A 87 14.30 -6.38 3.60
CA LEU A 87 13.98 -5.32 4.55
C LEU A 87 15.26 -4.91 5.29
N GLN A 88 15.59 -3.62 5.30
CA GLN A 88 16.67 -3.11 6.13
C GLN A 88 16.10 -3.02 7.54
N ASN A 89 16.78 -3.54 8.57
CA ASN A 89 16.28 -3.68 9.95
C ASN A 89 16.00 -2.33 10.64
N LYS A 90 15.04 -1.56 10.14
CA LYS A 90 14.65 -0.24 10.61
C LYS A 90 13.15 -0.26 10.88
N LEU A 91 12.78 -0.04 12.14
CA LEU A 91 11.39 -0.06 12.58
C LEU A 91 10.47 0.88 11.78
N PRO A 92 10.88 2.12 11.42
CA PRO A 92 10.05 2.98 10.59
C PRO A 92 9.76 2.39 9.20
N GLU A 93 10.73 1.70 8.59
CA GLU A 93 10.55 1.07 7.28
C GLU A 93 9.60 -0.12 7.38
N LEU A 94 9.78 -0.97 8.39
CA LEU A 94 8.88 -2.08 8.68
C LEU A 94 7.46 -1.58 8.93
N TRP A 95 7.32 -0.54 9.76
CA TRP A 95 6.03 0.07 10.04
C TRP A 95 5.36 0.59 8.78
N ALA A 96 6.09 1.26 7.89
CA ALA A 96 5.52 1.80 6.66
C ALA A 96 4.90 0.70 5.77
N LEU A 97 5.56 -0.46 5.66
CA LEU A 97 5.05 -1.61 4.93
C LEU A 97 3.84 -2.25 5.63
N LEU A 98 3.89 -2.39 6.95
CA LEU A 98 2.78 -2.93 7.75
C LEU A 98 1.55 -2.01 7.76
N ASN A 99 1.76 -0.70 7.82
CA ASN A 99 0.71 0.31 7.69
C ASN A 99 0.01 0.21 6.33
N PHE A 100 0.74 -0.06 5.25
CA PHE A 100 0.11 -0.32 3.97
C PHE A 100 -0.72 -1.61 3.97
N LEU A 101 -0.18 -2.72 4.48
CA LEU A 101 -0.86 -4.02 4.47
C LEU A 101 -2.09 -4.05 5.40
N LEU A 102 -1.97 -3.45 6.59
CA LEU A 102 -2.93 -3.52 7.69
C LEU A 102 -3.11 -2.12 8.33
N PRO A 103 -3.66 -1.14 7.58
CA PRO A 103 -3.72 0.27 8.02
C PRO A 103 -4.58 0.49 9.26
N THR A 104 -5.55 -0.39 9.52
CA THR A 104 -6.42 -0.31 10.71
C THR A 104 -5.71 -0.73 11.99
N ILE A 105 -4.65 -1.54 11.87
CA ILE A 105 -3.85 -2.03 13.01
C ILE A 105 -2.66 -1.09 13.24
N PHE A 106 -1.90 -0.77 12.20
CA PHE A 106 -0.64 -0.01 12.30
C PHE A 106 -0.83 1.48 12.02
N LYS A 107 -1.60 2.18 12.85
CA LYS A 107 -1.96 3.61 12.60
C LYS A 107 -0.86 4.62 12.92
N SER A 108 0.04 4.29 13.85
CA SER A 108 1.06 5.22 14.37
C SER A 108 2.42 4.55 14.43
N CYS A 109 3.43 5.20 13.83
CA CYS A 109 4.82 4.72 13.85
C CYS A 109 5.38 4.77 15.28
N SER A 110 5.12 5.85 16.02
CA SER A 110 5.61 6.01 17.39
C SER A 110 5.03 4.95 18.34
N THR A 111 3.75 4.63 18.21
CA THR A 111 3.11 3.56 19.00
C THR A 111 3.70 2.20 18.65
N PHE A 112 3.92 1.93 17.36
CA PHE A 112 4.56 0.70 16.91
C PHE A 112 5.98 0.56 17.48
N GLU A 113 6.79 1.60 17.41
CA GLU A 113 8.13 1.61 18.00
C GLU A 113 8.12 1.37 19.50
N GLN A 114 7.20 2.00 20.23
CA GLN A 114 7.05 1.77 21.67
C GLN A 114 6.69 0.33 21.98
N TRP A 115 5.72 -0.25 21.28
CA TRP A 115 5.29 -1.63 21.49
C TRP A 115 6.38 -2.64 21.13
N PHE A 116 7.09 -2.38 20.04
CA PHE A 116 8.18 -3.24 19.61
C PHE A 116 9.37 -3.16 20.59
N ASN A 117 9.66 -1.97 21.13
CA ASN A 117 10.77 -1.76 22.06
C ASN A 117 10.44 -2.14 23.51
N ALA A 118 9.16 -2.19 23.91
CA ALA A 118 8.76 -2.46 25.29
C ALA A 118 9.35 -3.76 25.89
N PRO A 119 9.40 -4.90 25.19
CA PRO A 119 10.04 -6.11 25.69
C PRO A 119 11.55 -5.95 25.97
N PHE A 120 12.24 -5.13 25.16
CA PHE A 120 13.67 -4.86 25.28
C PHE A 120 14.00 -3.77 26.31
N ALA A 121 13.01 -2.99 26.76
CA ALA A 121 13.21 -1.96 27.76
C ALA A 121 13.33 -2.55 29.18
N MET A 122 12.72 -3.71 29.44
CA MET A 122 12.71 -4.38 30.75
C MET A 122 13.86 -5.38 30.94
N THR A 123 14.40 -5.91 29.85
CA THR A 123 15.62 -6.72 29.84
C THR A 123 16.78 -5.78 29.55
N GLY A 124 17.66 -5.50 30.52
CA GLY A 124 18.83 -4.62 30.34
C GLY A 124 19.87 -5.10 29.32
N GLU A 125 19.51 -6.00 28.41
CA GLU A 125 20.36 -6.48 27.33
C GLU A 125 20.26 -5.58 26.12
N ARG A 126 21.42 -5.05 25.71
CA ARG A 126 21.63 -4.31 24.45
C ARG A 126 21.54 -5.26 23.26
N VAL A 127 20.38 -5.87 23.01
CA VAL A 127 20.17 -6.76 21.86
C VAL A 127 20.30 -5.99 20.53
N LEU A 128 20.17 -4.65 20.56
CA LEU A 128 20.22 -3.78 19.39
C LEU A 128 21.62 -3.61 18.76
N GLN A 129 22.71 -4.14 19.36
CA GLN A 129 24.03 -4.08 18.72
C GLN A 129 24.30 -5.24 17.74
N HIS A 130 23.43 -6.25 17.64
CA HIS A 130 23.70 -7.44 16.82
C HIS A 130 22.96 -7.49 15.47
N PHE A 131 22.16 -6.47 15.14
CA PHE A 131 21.36 -6.43 13.91
C PHE A 131 21.55 -5.16 13.07
N ALA A 132 22.57 -4.35 13.40
CA ALA A 132 22.98 -3.16 12.64
C ALA A 132 24.14 -3.48 11.70
#